data_AF-A0A1V0B7K2-F1
#
_entry.id   AF-A0A1V0B7K2-F1
#
_cell.length_a   1.000
_cell.length_b   1.000
_cell.length_c   1.000
_cell.angle_alpha   90.00
_cell.angle_beta   90.00
_cell.angle_gamma   90.00
#
_symmetry.space_group_name_H-M   'P 1'
#
loop_
_entity.id
_entity.type
_entity.pdbx_description
1 polymer ?
#
loop_
_entity_poly.entity_id
_entity_poly.type
_entity_poly.pdbx_seq_one_letter_code
_entity_poly.pdbx_strand_id
1 'polypeptide(L)'
;MRAKRTARQQAGRWLQQGVEVLEQQWRTMRRQLGPTEWPERCARLLQVADSEVGDWRPRPGSSSAELLLLLHGLSLLQRRWLAVLLDAPSAGVHTLTEAVERLQLDWRSRLDPLQSHREYARQLLILAQQLNLTAAAEAAYLENEQQIFLAVEQRLLLSLPMRLRMTLARQLEPGSGACLRWWHERLLARAGVSGYDLAGLGEHDWPEIPAAWLALGWLAGLRRES
;
A
#
# COMPACT_ATOMS: atom_id res chain seq x y z
N MET A 1 51.91 -16.62 24.62
CA MET A 1 51.19 -15.50 23.96
C MET A 1 50.45 -15.86 22.66
N ARG A 2 50.88 -16.86 21.84
CA ARG A 2 50.20 -17.25 20.58
C ARG A 2 48.76 -17.80 20.76
N ALA A 3 48.51 -18.63 21.76
CA ALA A 3 47.19 -19.25 21.99
C ALA A 3 46.04 -18.26 22.30
N LYS A 4 46.35 -17.11 22.94
CA LYS A 4 45.36 -16.05 23.21
C LYS A 4 44.95 -15.27 21.95
N ARG A 5 45.82 -15.22 20.93
CA ARG A 5 45.55 -14.53 19.65
C ARG A 5 44.65 -15.37 18.74
N THR A 6 44.86 -16.69 18.69
CA THR A 6 44.02 -17.63 17.93
C THR A 6 42.62 -17.76 18.52
N ALA A 7 42.48 -17.81 19.85
CA ALA A 7 41.17 -17.84 20.51
C ALA A 7 40.34 -16.57 20.25
N ARG A 8 40.97 -15.38 20.27
CA ARG A 8 40.30 -14.11 19.92
C ARG A 8 39.87 -14.05 18.45
N GLN A 9 40.68 -14.58 17.53
CA GLN A 9 40.31 -14.65 16.11
C GLN A 9 39.18 -15.64 15.85
N GLN A 10 39.17 -16.81 16.51
CA GLN A 10 38.07 -17.78 16.41
C GLN A 10 36.77 -17.22 17.01
N ALA A 11 36.83 -16.56 18.16
CA ALA A 11 35.68 -15.88 18.75
C ALA A 11 35.15 -14.76 17.84
N GLY A 12 36.04 -13.99 17.19
CA GLY A 12 35.66 -12.95 16.23
C GLY A 12 34.95 -13.51 15.00
N ARG A 13 35.44 -14.63 14.44
CA ARG A 13 34.77 -15.31 13.31
C ARG A 13 33.42 -15.90 13.70
N TRP A 14 33.33 -16.49 14.89
CA TRP A 14 32.08 -17.04 15.40
C TRP A 14 31.02 -15.94 15.62
N LEU A 15 31.43 -14.78 16.14
CA LEU A 15 30.56 -13.62 16.27
C LEU A 15 30.11 -13.06 14.91
N GLN A 16 31.02 -12.94 13.93
CA GLN A 16 30.65 -12.50 12.58
C GLN A 16 29.66 -13.46 11.91
N GLN A 17 29.90 -14.76 11.99
CA GLN A 17 28.98 -15.78 11.48
C GLN A 17 27.62 -15.74 12.20
N GLY A 18 27.62 -15.53 13.52
CA GLY A 18 26.39 -15.37 14.30
C GLY A 18 25.58 -14.13 13.87
N VAL A 19 26.26 -13.01 13.61
CA VAL A 19 25.62 -11.78 13.11
C VAL A 19 25.05 -11.98 11.71
N GLU A 20 25.79 -12.61 10.80
CA GLU A 20 25.31 -12.90 9.44
C GLU A 20 24.07 -13.80 9.45
N VAL A 21 24.07 -14.86 10.29
CA VAL A 21 22.91 -15.75 10.45
C VAL A 21 21.71 -15.00 11.03
N LEU A 22 21.91 -14.18 12.06
CA LEU A 22 20.84 -13.39 12.66
C LEU A 22 20.30 -12.33 11.70
N GLU A 23 21.14 -11.67 10.90
CA GLU A 23 20.69 -10.75 9.85
C GLU A 23 19.87 -11.47 8.78
N GLN A 24 20.28 -12.66 8.37
CA GLN A 24 19.58 -13.43 7.36
C GLN A 24 18.23 -13.96 7.88
N GLN A 25 18.19 -14.41 9.13
CA GLN A 25 16.95 -14.79 9.83
C GLN A 25 16.03 -13.58 10.02
N TRP A 26 16.57 -12.42 10.42
CA TRP A 26 15.82 -11.19 10.56
C TRP A 26 15.25 -10.70 9.22
N ARG A 27 16.03 -10.72 8.14
CA ARG A 27 15.54 -10.39 6.79
C ARG A 27 14.44 -11.35 6.34
N THR A 28 14.58 -12.64 6.66
CA THR A 28 13.57 -13.66 6.34
C THR A 28 12.28 -13.42 7.14
N MET A 29 12.38 -13.18 8.44
CA MET A 29 11.23 -12.80 9.28
C MET A 29 10.59 -11.50 8.80
N ARG A 30 11.39 -10.49 8.42
CA ARG A 30 10.88 -9.21 7.92
C ARG A 30 10.18 -9.36 6.57
N ARG A 31 10.61 -10.28 5.69
CA ARG A 31 9.85 -10.63 4.48
C ARG A 31 8.58 -11.40 4.77
N GLN A 32 8.59 -12.30 5.76
CA GLN A 32 7.42 -13.11 6.13
C GLN A 32 6.35 -12.32 6.89
N LEU A 33 6.77 -11.32 7.67
CA LEU A 33 5.90 -10.52 8.55
C LEU A 33 5.67 -9.09 8.04
N GLY A 34 6.45 -8.66 7.03
CA GLY A 34 6.32 -7.36 6.40
C GLY A 34 5.24 -7.34 5.33
N PRO A 35 4.82 -6.15 4.89
CA PRO A 35 3.92 -6.01 3.74
C PRO A 35 4.56 -6.63 2.50
N THR A 36 3.76 -7.33 1.67
CA THR A 36 4.21 -7.94 0.42
C THR A 36 4.90 -6.91 -0.49
N GLU A 37 5.98 -7.29 -1.16
CA GLU A 37 6.68 -6.41 -2.10
C GLU A 37 5.91 -6.25 -3.43
N TRP A 38 6.20 -5.19 -4.19
CA TRP A 38 5.49 -4.91 -5.46
C TRP A 38 5.48 -6.06 -6.49
N PRO A 39 6.59 -6.77 -6.76
CA PRO A 39 6.58 -7.88 -7.71
C PRO A 39 5.64 -9.01 -7.28
N GLU A 40 5.67 -9.37 -6.00
CA GLU A 40 4.84 -10.43 -5.43
C GLU A 40 3.36 -10.03 -5.46
N ARG A 41 3.03 -8.76 -5.20
CA ARG A 41 1.68 -8.22 -5.37
C ARG A 41 1.18 -8.37 -6.80
N CYS A 42 1.97 -7.93 -7.78
CA CYS A 42 1.58 -8.03 -9.19
C CYS A 42 1.35 -9.48 -9.62
N ALA A 43 2.21 -10.41 -9.18
CA ALA A 43 2.05 -11.84 -9.46
C ALA A 43 0.77 -12.43 -8.85
N ARG A 44 0.32 -11.90 -7.71
CA ARG A 44 -0.89 -12.36 -7.00
C ARG A 44 -2.20 -11.88 -7.63
N LEU A 45 -2.20 -10.77 -8.38
CA LEU A 45 -3.45 -10.18 -8.92
C LEU A 45 -4.32 -11.18 -9.66
N LEU A 46 -3.72 -11.96 -10.56
CA LEU A 46 -4.44 -12.94 -11.36
C LEU A 46 -4.81 -14.22 -10.59
N GLN A 47 -4.28 -14.39 -9.38
CA GLN A 47 -4.54 -15.54 -8.51
C GLN A 47 -5.71 -15.28 -7.55
N VAL A 48 -6.13 -14.03 -7.37
CA VAL A 48 -7.27 -13.67 -6.51
C VAL A 48 -8.56 -14.21 -7.12
N ALA A 49 -9.23 -15.12 -6.43
CA ALA A 49 -10.47 -15.72 -6.89
C ALA A 49 -11.61 -14.69 -6.89
N ASP A 50 -12.53 -14.79 -7.85
CA ASP A 50 -13.67 -13.85 -7.94
C ASP A 50 -14.57 -13.90 -6.71
N SER A 51 -14.68 -15.07 -6.06
CA SER A 51 -15.42 -15.25 -4.81
C SER A 51 -14.85 -14.44 -3.64
N GLU A 52 -13.56 -14.08 -3.67
CA GLU A 52 -12.91 -13.31 -2.61
C GLU A 52 -13.23 -11.80 -2.68
N VAL A 53 -13.67 -11.32 -3.85
CA VAL A 53 -13.90 -9.90 -4.15
C VAL A 53 -15.30 -9.58 -4.70
N GLY A 54 -16.05 -10.60 -5.14
CA GLY A 54 -17.36 -10.49 -5.79
C GLY A 54 -18.54 -10.46 -4.82
N ASP A 55 -18.58 -11.39 -3.85
CA ASP A 55 -19.71 -11.54 -2.90
C ASP A 55 -19.51 -10.72 -1.62
N TRP A 56 -19.21 -9.45 -1.83
CA TRP A 56 -18.79 -8.53 -0.79
C TRP A 56 -20.01 -7.91 -0.06
N ARG A 57 -20.05 -8.03 1.29
CA ARG A 57 -21.05 -7.35 2.15
C ARG A 57 -20.39 -6.77 3.41
N PRO A 58 -20.67 -5.52 3.78
CA PRO A 58 -20.18 -4.96 5.04
C PRO A 58 -20.85 -5.64 6.22
N ARG A 59 -20.18 -5.61 7.38
CA ARG A 59 -20.76 -6.11 8.62
C ARG A 59 -21.95 -5.22 9.03
N PRO A 60 -23.05 -5.81 9.53
CA PRO A 60 -24.19 -5.03 10.03
C PRO A 60 -23.74 -4.05 11.12
N GLY A 61 -24.10 -2.76 10.99
CA GLY A 61 -23.74 -1.71 11.95
C GLY A 61 -22.42 -0.98 11.68
N SER A 62 -21.66 -1.37 10.65
CA SER A 62 -20.50 -0.61 10.16
C SER A 62 -20.94 0.65 9.40
N SER A 63 -20.17 1.73 9.50
CA SER A 63 -20.37 2.96 8.72
C SER A 63 -19.95 2.82 7.24
N SER A 64 -19.49 1.64 6.83
CA SER A 64 -19.00 1.32 5.48
C SER A 64 -20.06 1.27 4.39
N ALA A 65 -21.26 1.82 4.59
CA ALA A 65 -22.29 1.94 3.56
C ALA A 65 -21.83 2.86 2.41
N GLU A 66 -21.09 3.92 2.71
CA GLU A 66 -20.49 4.78 1.68
C GLU A 66 -19.43 4.03 0.86
N LEU A 67 -18.57 3.26 1.55
CA LEU A 67 -17.59 2.39 0.90
C LEU A 67 -18.26 1.30 0.05
N LEU A 68 -19.45 0.85 0.43
CA LEU A 68 -20.23 -0.09 -0.36
C LEU A 68 -20.64 0.48 -1.70
N LEU A 69 -21.10 1.72 -1.72
CA LEU A 69 -21.48 2.41 -2.95
C LEU A 69 -20.26 2.64 -3.83
N LEU A 70 -19.14 3.09 -3.24
CA LEU A 70 -17.88 3.32 -3.95
C LEU A 70 -17.32 2.03 -4.59
N LEU A 71 -17.27 0.92 -3.84
CA LEU A 71 -16.73 -0.34 -4.32
C LEU A 71 -17.67 -1.07 -5.30
N HIS A 72 -19.00 -0.87 -5.20
CA HIS A 72 -19.94 -1.43 -6.17
C HIS A 72 -19.74 -0.85 -7.57
N GLY A 73 -19.36 0.43 -7.68
CA GLY A 73 -19.04 1.06 -8.96
C GLY A 73 -17.78 0.52 -9.64
N LEU A 74 -16.94 -0.24 -8.92
CA LEU A 74 -15.70 -0.78 -9.45
C LEU A 74 -15.92 -2.09 -10.21
N SER A 75 -15.21 -2.23 -11.32
CA SER A 75 -15.08 -3.50 -12.04
C SER A 75 -14.37 -4.56 -11.18
N LEU A 76 -14.60 -5.82 -11.52
CA LEU A 76 -14.01 -6.96 -10.81
C LEU A 76 -12.47 -6.91 -10.75
N LEU A 77 -11.85 -6.50 -11.85
CA LEU A 77 -10.40 -6.30 -11.92
C LEU A 77 -9.91 -5.25 -10.92
N GLN A 78 -10.63 -4.13 -10.80
CA GLN A 78 -10.27 -3.06 -9.87
C GLN A 78 -10.41 -3.52 -8.41
N ARG A 79 -11.44 -4.33 -8.10
CA ARG A 79 -11.61 -4.92 -6.76
C ARG A 79 -10.50 -5.92 -6.43
N ARG A 80 -10.11 -6.78 -7.37
CA ARG A 80 -8.95 -7.68 -7.22
C ARG A 80 -7.67 -6.90 -6.97
N TRP A 81 -7.46 -5.82 -7.72
CA TRP A 81 -6.29 -4.98 -7.55
C TRP A 81 -6.27 -4.29 -6.18
N LEU A 82 -7.39 -3.74 -5.74
CA LEU A 82 -7.50 -3.19 -4.38
C LEU A 82 -7.23 -4.26 -3.31
N ALA A 83 -7.73 -5.49 -3.48
CA ALA A 83 -7.45 -6.60 -2.57
C ALA A 83 -5.95 -6.91 -2.46
N VAL A 84 -5.24 -6.88 -3.58
CA VAL A 84 -3.78 -7.10 -3.63
C VAL A 84 -3.00 -5.96 -2.99
N LEU A 85 -3.39 -4.70 -3.23
CA LEU A 85 -2.74 -3.55 -2.61
C LEU A 85 -2.85 -3.58 -1.09
N LEU A 86 -3.91 -4.18 -0.58
CA LEU A 86 -4.24 -4.26 0.85
C LEU A 86 -3.87 -5.60 1.50
N ASP A 87 -3.20 -6.50 0.77
CA ASP A 87 -2.85 -7.84 1.24
C ASP A 87 -4.05 -8.66 1.76
N ALA A 88 -5.26 -8.40 1.25
CA ALA A 88 -6.50 -9.02 1.74
C ALA A 88 -6.48 -10.57 1.70
N PRO A 89 -6.04 -11.25 0.61
CA PRO A 89 -6.06 -12.72 0.56
C PRO A 89 -5.02 -13.38 1.46
N SER A 90 -4.00 -12.63 1.89
CA SER A 90 -2.91 -13.12 2.77
C SER A 90 -3.28 -13.05 4.25
N ALA A 91 -4.41 -12.43 4.59
CA ALA A 91 -4.81 -12.13 5.96
C ALA A 91 -5.89 -13.09 6.54
N GLY A 92 -6.19 -14.21 5.87
CA GLY A 92 -7.20 -15.20 6.32
C GLY A 92 -8.58 -15.02 5.67
N VAL A 93 -9.64 -15.57 6.30
CA VAL A 93 -11.04 -15.70 5.78
C VAL A 93 -11.79 -14.34 5.66
N HIS A 94 -11.07 -13.25 5.42
CA HIS A 94 -11.55 -11.89 5.63
C HIS A 94 -11.64 -11.15 4.29
N THR A 95 -12.84 -10.67 3.97
CA THR A 95 -13.23 -10.03 2.70
C THR A 95 -12.49 -8.72 2.43
N LEU A 96 -12.50 -8.24 1.18
CA LEU A 96 -11.95 -6.93 0.78
C LEU A 96 -12.42 -5.76 1.68
N THR A 97 -13.64 -5.82 2.26
CA THR A 97 -14.12 -4.78 3.19
C THR A 97 -13.32 -4.76 4.46
N GLU A 98 -13.00 -5.91 5.05
CA GLU A 98 -12.19 -5.91 6.27
C GLU A 98 -10.76 -5.44 5.99
N ALA A 99 -10.23 -5.66 4.79
CA ALA A 99 -8.92 -5.12 4.40
C ALA A 99 -8.96 -3.60 4.20
N VAL A 100 -10.04 -3.08 3.60
CA VAL A 100 -10.27 -1.62 3.46
C VAL A 100 -10.58 -0.97 4.82
N GLU A 101 -11.38 -1.61 5.66
CA GLU A 101 -11.63 -1.18 7.04
C GLU A 101 -10.32 -1.21 7.85
N ARG A 102 -9.47 -2.23 7.72
CA ARG A 102 -8.13 -2.28 8.34
C ARG A 102 -7.17 -1.22 7.80
N LEU A 103 -7.25 -0.88 6.53
CA LEU A 103 -6.50 0.24 5.95
C LEU A 103 -6.97 1.57 6.55
N GLN A 104 -8.27 1.72 6.79
CA GLN A 104 -8.87 2.89 7.43
C GLN A 104 -8.80 2.85 8.97
N LEU A 105 -8.36 1.74 9.55
CA LEU A 105 -8.25 1.51 11.00
C LEU A 105 -6.83 1.16 11.47
N ASP A 106 -5.82 1.24 10.62
CA ASP A 106 -4.38 1.01 10.80
C ASP A 106 -3.96 -0.06 11.86
N TRP A 107 -3.56 -1.21 11.32
CA TRP A 107 -2.51 -2.23 11.66
C TRP A 107 -2.15 -2.64 13.09
N ARG A 108 -2.48 -1.89 14.13
CA ARG A 108 -2.20 -2.25 15.55
C ARG A 108 -3.45 -2.35 16.41
N SER A 109 -4.59 -1.86 15.94
CA SER A 109 -5.89 -1.91 16.61
C SER A 109 -6.57 -3.27 16.38
N ARG A 110 -6.02 -4.31 17.00
CA ARG A 110 -6.86 -5.46 17.33
C ARG A 110 -7.84 -4.97 18.41
N LEU A 111 -9.14 -4.98 18.09
CA LEU A 111 -10.31 -4.89 18.98
C LEU A 111 -10.87 -3.46 19.24
N ASP A 112 -11.83 -3.00 18.42
CA ASP A 112 -13.18 -2.58 18.89
C ASP A 112 -14.11 -2.25 17.68
N PRO A 113 -15.36 -2.76 17.58
CA PRO A 113 -16.20 -2.63 16.38
C PRO A 113 -17.24 -1.48 16.40
N LEU A 114 -17.10 -0.43 17.23
CA LEU A 114 -18.16 0.59 17.44
C LEU A 114 -17.77 2.07 17.24
N GLN A 115 -16.57 2.43 16.74
CA GLN A 115 -16.10 3.83 16.68
C GLN A 115 -15.50 4.32 15.32
N SER A 116 -15.91 3.70 14.21
CA SER A 116 -15.31 3.84 12.86
C SER A 116 -14.98 5.26 12.33
N HIS A 117 -15.84 6.28 12.49
CA HIS A 117 -15.59 7.61 11.88
C HIS A 117 -14.53 8.44 12.62
N ARG A 118 -14.52 8.42 13.95
CA ARG A 118 -13.53 9.18 14.74
C ARG A 118 -12.15 8.56 14.64
N GLU A 119 -12.07 7.24 14.59
CA GLU A 119 -10.80 6.54 14.38
C GLU A 119 -10.22 6.79 12.99
N TYR A 120 -11.04 6.79 11.94
CA TYR A 120 -10.58 7.17 10.60
C TYR A 120 -10.03 8.61 10.55
N ALA A 121 -10.77 9.57 11.10
CA ALA A 121 -10.34 10.96 11.17
C ALA A 121 -9.00 11.12 11.93
N ARG A 122 -8.86 10.44 13.07
CA ARG A 122 -7.61 10.43 13.85
C ARG A 122 -6.44 9.81 13.10
N GLN A 123 -6.69 8.84 12.24
CA GLN A 123 -5.64 8.20 11.44
C GLN A 123 -5.20 9.05 10.28
N LEU A 124 -6.11 9.81 9.66
CA LEU A 124 -5.71 10.83 8.70
C LEU A 124 -4.78 11.86 9.35
N LEU A 125 -4.96 12.20 10.63
CA LEU A 125 -4.01 13.06 11.36
C LEU A 125 -2.63 12.39 11.51
N ILE A 126 -2.58 11.10 11.90
CA ILE A 126 -1.32 10.36 12.05
C ILE A 126 -0.59 10.26 10.70
N LEU A 127 -1.32 9.97 9.63
CA LEU A 127 -0.74 9.83 8.29
C LEU A 127 -0.29 11.19 7.74
N ALA A 128 -1.05 12.26 7.96
CA ALA A 128 -0.62 13.62 7.67
C ALA A 128 0.70 13.96 8.39
N GLN A 129 0.84 13.59 9.67
CA GLN A 129 2.11 13.76 10.40
C GLN A 129 3.25 12.94 9.79
N GLN A 130 3.03 11.68 9.41
CA GLN A 130 4.05 10.85 8.75
C GLN A 130 4.46 11.40 7.37
N LEU A 131 3.55 12.09 6.71
CA LEU A 131 3.80 12.79 5.45
C LEU A 131 4.41 14.19 5.64
N ASN A 132 4.64 14.63 6.89
CA ASN A 132 5.07 15.98 7.27
C ASN A 132 4.11 17.09 6.79
N LEU A 133 2.81 16.82 6.80
CA LEU A 133 1.75 17.78 6.48
C LEU A 133 1.19 18.43 7.75
N THR A 134 0.76 19.69 7.64
CA THR A 134 -0.01 20.37 8.69
C THR A 134 -1.47 19.92 8.61
N ALA A 135 -1.81 18.88 9.36
CA ALA A 135 -3.16 18.34 9.40
C ALA A 135 -4.17 19.39 9.89
N ALA A 136 -5.33 19.46 9.23
CA ALA A 136 -6.49 20.19 9.70
C ALA A 136 -7.09 19.54 10.97
N ALA A 137 -8.09 20.17 11.58
CA ALA A 137 -8.77 19.61 12.75
C ALA A 137 -9.33 18.20 12.46
N GLU A 138 -9.42 17.34 13.48
CA GLU A 138 -9.95 15.97 13.35
C GLU A 138 -11.34 15.93 12.69
N ALA A 139 -12.19 16.90 12.99
CA ALA A 139 -13.52 17.01 12.39
C ALA A 139 -13.51 17.34 10.88
N ALA A 140 -12.41 17.87 10.35
CA ALA A 140 -12.23 18.23 8.94
C ALA A 140 -11.54 17.09 8.15
N TYR A 141 -12.00 15.86 8.35
CA TYR A 141 -11.36 14.66 7.80
C TYR A 141 -11.27 14.67 6.25
N LEU A 142 -12.26 15.23 5.55
CA LEU A 142 -12.24 15.36 4.09
C LEU A 142 -11.11 16.27 3.61
N GLU A 143 -10.80 17.33 4.34
CA GLU A 143 -9.69 18.23 4.02
C GLU A 143 -8.35 17.51 4.21
N ASN A 144 -8.23 16.76 5.30
CA ASN A 144 -7.05 15.91 5.54
C ASN A 144 -6.87 14.87 4.44
N GLU A 145 -7.95 14.21 4.00
CA GLU A 145 -7.93 13.24 2.90
C GLU A 145 -7.46 13.88 1.58
N GLN A 146 -7.89 15.11 1.27
CA GLN A 146 -7.43 15.86 0.09
C GLN A 146 -5.93 16.20 0.16
N GLN A 147 -5.45 16.67 1.32
CA GLN A 147 -4.04 16.96 1.52
C GLN A 147 -3.17 15.70 1.38
N ILE A 148 -3.65 14.59 1.95
CA ILE A 148 -3.01 13.28 1.84
C ILE A 148 -2.98 12.81 0.39
N PHE A 149 -4.10 12.90 -0.34
CA PHE A 149 -4.20 12.54 -1.74
C PHE A 149 -3.15 13.28 -2.59
N LEU A 150 -3.06 14.61 -2.41
CA LEU A 150 -2.06 15.43 -3.11
C LEU A 150 -0.64 14.99 -2.77
N ALA A 151 -0.35 14.73 -1.50
CA ALA A 151 0.98 14.30 -1.06
C ALA A 151 1.36 12.91 -1.59
N VAL A 152 0.39 11.98 -1.68
CA VAL A 152 0.60 10.66 -2.30
C VAL A 152 0.91 10.82 -3.78
N GLU A 153 0.15 11.63 -4.53
CA GLU A 153 0.46 11.90 -5.94
C GLU A 153 1.84 12.52 -6.14
N GLN A 154 2.23 13.47 -5.29
CA GLN A 154 3.55 14.07 -5.36
C GLN A 154 4.66 13.04 -5.11
N ARG A 155 4.50 12.16 -4.12
CA ARG A 155 5.47 11.08 -3.88
C ARG A 155 5.51 10.07 -5.03
N LEU A 156 4.37 9.75 -5.63
CA LEU A 156 4.31 8.89 -6.82
C LEU A 156 5.05 9.53 -8.01
N LEU A 157 4.90 10.83 -8.22
CA LEU A 157 5.64 11.55 -9.25
C LEU A 157 7.15 11.54 -8.99
N LEU A 158 7.54 11.70 -7.72
CA LEU A 158 8.94 11.60 -7.29
C LEU A 158 9.49 10.17 -7.34
N SER A 159 8.65 9.13 -7.32
CA SER A 159 9.10 7.75 -7.51
C SER A 159 9.35 7.39 -8.98
N LEU A 160 8.93 8.24 -9.93
CA LEU A 160 9.20 7.99 -11.34
C LEU A 160 10.71 8.02 -11.61
N PRO A 161 11.25 7.10 -12.43
CA PRO A 161 12.62 7.17 -12.90
C PRO A 161 12.91 8.52 -13.55
N MET A 162 14.09 9.11 -13.31
CA MET A 162 14.42 10.47 -13.79
C MET A 162 14.15 10.64 -15.29
N ARG A 163 14.45 9.60 -16.09
CA ARG A 163 14.21 9.57 -17.54
C ARG A 163 12.74 9.75 -17.93
N LEU A 164 11.81 9.21 -17.15
CA LEU A 164 10.37 9.34 -17.39
C LEU A 164 9.82 10.61 -16.75
N ARG A 165 10.36 11.02 -15.60
CA ARG A 165 9.91 12.21 -14.87
C ARG A 165 10.00 13.47 -15.73
N MET A 166 11.07 13.63 -16.51
CA MET A 166 11.23 14.80 -17.39
C MET A 166 10.17 14.89 -18.49
N THR A 167 9.75 13.75 -19.03
CA THR A 167 8.75 13.68 -20.09
C THR A 167 7.33 13.76 -19.53
N LEU A 168 7.07 13.08 -18.42
CA LEU A 168 5.73 12.92 -17.85
C LEU A 168 5.35 14.03 -16.86
N ALA A 169 6.30 14.74 -16.24
CA ALA A 169 5.97 15.81 -15.29
C ALA A 169 5.14 16.94 -15.90
N ARG A 170 5.19 17.12 -17.23
CA ARG A 170 4.35 18.09 -17.95
C ARG A 170 2.94 17.58 -18.25
N GLN A 171 2.73 16.27 -18.16
CA GLN A 171 1.47 15.59 -18.49
C GLN A 171 0.70 15.15 -17.24
N LEU A 172 1.42 14.89 -16.15
CA LEU A 172 0.86 14.44 -14.88
C LEU A 172 0.75 15.62 -13.91
N GLU A 173 -0.37 16.34 -13.98
CA GLU A 173 -0.66 17.43 -13.03
C GLU A 173 -0.93 16.87 -11.62
N PRO A 174 -0.19 17.29 -10.57
CA PRO A 174 -0.46 16.87 -9.21
C PRO A 174 -1.85 17.30 -8.74
N GLY A 175 -2.58 16.40 -8.08
CA GLY A 175 -3.93 16.65 -7.56
C GLY A 175 -5.05 16.27 -8.52
N SER A 176 -4.73 15.90 -9.77
CA SER A 176 -5.69 15.46 -10.80
C SER A 176 -5.97 13.95 -10.79
N GLY A 177 -5.20 13.18 -10.01
CA GLY A 177 -5.21 11.71 -10.06
C GLY A 177 -4.49 11.11 -11.26
N ALA A 178 -3.95 11.93 -12.17
CA ALA A 178 -3.27 11.44 -13.37
C ALA A 178 -2.04 10.59 -13.03
N CYS A 179 -1.24 10.99 -12.03
CA CYS A 179 -0.05 10.22 -11.65
C CYS A 179 -0.42 8.87 -11.04
N LEU A 180 -1.49 8.86 -10.23
CA LEU A 180 -2.02 7.65 -9.64
C LEU A 180 -2.56 6.68 -10.69
N ARG A 181 -3.37 7.18 -11.64
CA ARG A 181 -3.88 6.38 -12.77
C ARG A 181 -2.75 5.84 -13.63
N TRP A 182 -1.74 6.66 -13.92
CA TRP A 182 -0.58 6.23 -14.71
C TRP A 182 0.13 5.05 -14.05
N TRP A 183 0.46 5.15 -12.76
CA TRP A 183 1.10 4.06 -12.02
C TRP A 183 0.21 2.82 -11.94
N HIS A 184 -1.10 2.99 -11.74
CA HIS A 184 -2.05 1.90 -11.72
C HIS A 184 -2.02 1.09 -13.02
N GLU A 185 -2.13 1.75 -14.18
CA GLU A 185 -2.05 1.08 -15.48
C GLU A 185 -0.74 0.31 -15.69
N ARG A 186 0.38 0.90 -15.27
CA ARG A 186 1.68 0.24 -15.42
C ARG A 186 1.83 -0.97 -14.50
N LEU A 187 1.28 -0.92 -13.29
CA LEU A 187 1.27 -2.05 -12.37
C LEU A 187 0.35 -3.17 -12.86
N LEU A 188 -0.79 -2.83 -13.49
CA LEU A 188 -1.64 -3.82 -14.18
C LEU A 188 -0.92 -4.48 -15.36
N ALA A 189 -0.16 -3.71 -16.15
CA ALA A 189 0.68 -4.26 -17.22
C ALA A 189 1.73 -5.24 -16.66
N ARG A 190 2.40 -4.88 -15.54
CA ARG A 190 3.35 -5.77 -14.86
C ARG A 190 2.70 -7.03 -14.30
N ALA A 191 1.45 -6.94 -13.87
CA ALA A 191 0.67 -8.09 -13.41
C ALA A 191 0.19 -8.99 -14.57
N GLY A 192 0.52 -8.66 -15.83
CA GLY A 192 0.15 -9.44 -17.00
C GLY A 192 -1.29 -9.24 -17.46
N VAL A 193 -1.95 -8.16 -17.02
CA VAL A 193 -3.31 -7.83 -17.45
C VAL A 193 -3.27 -7.32 -18.89
N SER A 194 -4.03 -7.95 -19.78
CA SER A 194 -4.13 -7.56 -21.19
C SER A 194 -4.68 -6.14 -21.36
N GLY A 195 -4.16 -5.41 -22.35
CA GLY A 195 -4.64 -4.05 -22.69
C GLY A 195 -3.88 -2.92 -21.98
N TYR A 196 -2.91 -3.23 -21.13
CA TYR A 196 -2.01 -2.27 -20.50
C TYR A 196 -0.57 -2.45 -21.00
N ASP A 197 0.21 -1.37 -20.98
CA ASP A 197 1.61 -1.33 -21.44
C ASP A 197 2.53 -0.92 -20.28
N LEU A 198 3.84 -1.12 -20.38
CA LEU A 198 4.82 -0.65 -19.38
C LEU A 198 5.27 0.80 -19.60
N ALA A 199 5.01 1.39 -20.78
CA ALA A 199 5.38 2.76 -21.15
C ALA A 199 6.81 3.16 -20.75
N GLY A 200 7.79 2.26 -20.98
CA GLY A 200 9.20 2.54 -20.75
C GLY A 200 9.70 2.35 -19.31
N LEU A 201 8.88 1.78 -18.40
CA LEU A 201 9.38 1.24 -17.14
C LEU A 201 10.28 0.02 -17.40
N GLY A 202 11.46 0.03 -16.79
CA GLY A 202 12.40 -1.09 -16.77
C GLY A 202 12.10 -2.01 -15.58
N GLU A 203 12.72 -3.19 -15.53
CA GLU A 203 12.39 -4.25 -14.58
C GLU A 203 12.32 -3.80 -13.11
N HIS A 204 13.21 -2.91 -12.68
CA HIS A 204 13.34 -2.45 -11.29
C HIS A 204 12.60 -1.15 -10.95
N ASP A 205 11.90 -0.55 -11.90
CA ASP A 205 11.20 0.71 -11.64
C ASP A 205 9.84 0.46 -10.99
N TRP A 206 9.80 0.62 -9.67
CA TRP A 206 8.61 0.42 -8.83
C TRP A 206 8.24 1.71 -8.10
N PRO A 207 6.97 1.87 -7.67
CA PRO A 207 6.60 2.99 -6.81
C PRO A 207 7.36 2.92 -5.48
N GLU A 208 8.07 3.99 -5.15
CA GLU A 208 8.79 4.14 -3.87
C GLU A 208 7.84 4.61 -2.75
N ILE A 209 6.64 4.02 -2.69
CA ILE A 209 5.64 4.24 -1.64
C ILE A 209 5.04 2.91 -1.18
N PRO A 210 4.49 2.83 0.05
CA PRO A 210 3.69 1.69 0.46
C PRO A 210 2.48 1.45 -0.44
N ALA A 211 2.17 0.20 -0.76
CA ALA A 211 0.99 -0.16 -1.57
C ALA A 211 -0.33 0.31 -0.95
N ALA A 212 -0.41 0.29 0.38
CA ALA A 212 -1.50 0.85 1.16
C ALA A 212 -1.76 2.34 0.86
N TRP A 213 -0.70 3.13 0.63
CA TRP A 213 -0.84 4.55 0.30
C TRP A 213 -1.37 4.74 -1.12
N LEU A 214 -0.98 3.88 -2.06
CA LEU A 214 -1.56 3.86 -3.40
C LEU A 214 -3.06 3.53 -3.34
N ALA A 215 -3.46 2.55 -2.52
CA ALA A 215 -4.86 2.21 -2.31
C ALA A 215 -5.65 3.35 -1.66
N LEU A 216 -5.09 4.02 -0.66
CA LEU A 216 -5.71 5.22 -0.04
C LEU A 216 -5.90 6.34 -1.06
N GLY A 217 -4.85 6.66 -1.83
CA GLY A 217 -4.95 7.67 -2.88
C GLY A 217 -6.01 7.32 -3.92
N TRP A 218 -6.16 6.04 -4.27
CA TRP A 218 -7.17 5.61 -5.22
C TRP A 218 -8.57 5.76 -4.64
N LEU A 219 -8.81 5.29 -3.42
CA LEU A 219 -10.10 5.43 -2.73
C LEU A 219 -10.50 6.91 -2.58
N ALA A 220 -9.56 7.77 -2.22
CA ALA A 220 -9.77 9.21 -2.15
C ALA A 220 -10.08 9.82 -3.52
N GLY A 221 -9.43 9.34 -4.59
CA GLY A 221 -9.73 9.74 -5.97
C GLY A 221 -11.15 9.36 -6.40
N LEU A 222 -11.58 8.13 -6.10
CA LEU A 222 -12.93 7.65 -6.43
C LEU A 222 -14.01 8.48 -5.72
N ARG A 223 -13.79 8.85 -4.45
CA ARG A 223 -14.71 9.72 -3.70
C ARG A 223 -14.85 11.13 -4.28
N ARG A 224 -13.85 11.62 -5.01
CA ARG A 224 -13.91 12.94 -5.67
C ARG A 224 -14.64 12.91 -7.00
N GLU A 225 -14.73 11.75 -7.63
CA GLU A 225 -15.40 11.53 -8.91
C GLU A 225 -16.88 11.10 -8.74
N SER A 226 -17.27 10.64 -7.54
CA SER A 226 -18.65 10.29 -7.14
C SER A 226 -19.45 11.49 -6.67
#